data_AF-A0A6P0LVN7-F1
#
_entry.id   AF-A0A6P0LVN7-F1
#
_cell.length_a   1.000
_cell.length_b   1.000
_cell.length_c   1.000
_cell.angle_alpha   90.00
_cell.angle_beta   90.00
_cell.angle_gamma   90.00
#
_symmetry.space_group_name_H-M   'P 1'
#
loop_
_entity.id
_entity.type
_entity.pdbx_description
1 polymer ?
#
loop_
_entity_poly.entity_id
_entity_poly.type
_entity_poly.pdbx_seq_one_letter_code
_entity_poly.pdbx_strand_id
1 'polypeptide(L)'
;MLLRLLDFFEKSETVDNNSREQYQKTTLARGLFLSIRYLLVVLVFCLGTWTVSSPAHAAVNQYVRRYLDVAEPVPIAVDGKGQTKLFDGEDLSVGIKLFSQNCQMCHVGGTNLIDPTVSLSLERLAQATPPRDNLNGLVAFMRQPMTYDGTEDSFSCREVPESWLSQEQIEKLAAFVIRAAQKGPAWGTEDLL
;
A
#
# COMPACT_ATOMS: atom_id res chain seq x y z
N MET A 1 14.29 93.50 18.07
CA MET A 1 13.48 92.58 18.89
C MET A 1 12.64 91.64 18.01
N LEU A 2 12.03 92.10 16.90
CA LEU A 2 11.30 91.24 15.96
C LEU A 2 12.14 90.15 15.26
N LEU A 3 13.34 90.46 14.77
CA LEU A 3 14.18 89.47 14.05
C LEU A 3 14.50 88.23 14.90
N ARG A 4 14.83 88.42 16.19
CA ARG A 4 15.13 87.30 17.09
C ARG A 4 13.92 86.40 17.40
N LEU A 5 12.70 86.93 17.27
CA LEU A 5 11.48 86.13 17.46
C LEU A 5 11.19 85.29 16.22
N LEU A 6 11.41 85.84 15.02
CA LEU A 6 11.26 85.09 13.77
C LEU A 6 12.25 83.93 13.68
N ASP A 7 13.53 84.16 14.02
CA ASP A 7 14.54 83.10 14.06
C ASP A 7 14.21 82.01 15.09
N PHE A 8 13.57 82.37 16.20
CA PHE A 8 13.14 81.41 17.23
C PHE A 8 11.96 80.56 16.74
N PHE A 9 10.99 81.17 16.06
CA PHE A 9 9.85 80.45 15.49
C PHE A 9 10.30 79.47 14.39
N GLU A 10 11.15 79.91 13.46
CA GLU A 10 11.69 79.05 12.38
C GLU A 10 12.54 77.90 12.93
N LYS A 11 13.34 78.15 13.97
CA LYS A 11 14.09 77.09 14.67
C LYS A 11 13.18 76.12 15.41
N SER A 12 12.06 76.59 15.97
CA SER A 12 11.10 75.71 16.66
C SER A 12 10.36 74.79 15.70
N GLU A 13 9.96 75.30 14.53
CA GLU A 13 9.29 74.50 13.49
C GLU A 13 10.22 73.46 12.88
N THR A 14 11.47 73.82 12.60
CA THR A 14 12.45 72.87 12.04
C THR A 14 12.76 71.72 13.01
N VAL A 15 12.83 71.99 14.32
CA VAL A 15 13.04 70.96 15.35
C VAL A 15 11.83 70.04 15.48
N ASP A 16 10.61 70.59 15.51
CA ASP A 16 9.38 69.79 15.56
C ASP A 16 9.22 68.91 14.31
N ASN A 17 9.49 69.46 13.12
CA ASN A 17 9.37 68.73 11.87
C ASN A 17 10.36 67.55 11.76
N ASN A 18 11.62 67.77 12.17
CA ASN A 18 12.63 66.70 12.23
C ASN A 18 12.26 65.60 13.25
N SER A 19 11.67 65.99 14.39
CA SER A 19 11.22 65.03 15.41
C SER A 19 10.05 64.15 14.92
N ARG A 20 9.09 64.73 14.19
CA ARG A 20 7.96 64.00 13.59
C ARG A 20 8.43 63.05 12.49
N GLU A 21 9.34 63.48 11.62
CA GLU A 21 9.90 62.63 10.57
C GLU A 21 10.67 61.43 11.14
N GLN A 22 11.44 61.63 12.23
CA GLN A 22 12.16 60.56 12.91
C GLN A 22 11.23 59.58 13.65
N TYR A 23 10.17 60.07 14.28
CA TYR A 23 9.14 59.22 14.91
C TYR A 23 8.38 58.38 13.87
N GLN A 24 8.05 58.97 12.71
CA GLN A 24 7.35 58.26 11.64
C GLN A 24 8.23 57.17 11.02
N LYS A 25 9.51 57.46 10.74
CA LYS A 25 10.48 56.46 10.22
C LYS A 25 10.70 55.30 11.19
N THR A 26 10.82 55.57 12.49
CA THR A 26 11.03 54.52 13.50
C THR A 26 9.79 53.65 13.73
N THR A 27 8.59 54.25 13.68
CA THR A 27 7.33 53.50 13.82
C THR A 27 7.06 52.63 12.59
N LEU A 28 7.35 53.14 11.39
CA LEU A 28 7.19 52.42 10.13
C LEU A 28 8.22 51.29 9.99
N ALA A 29 9.47 51.52 10.41
CA ALA A 29 10.50 50.48 10.49
C ALA A 29 10.12 49.37 11.49
N ARG A 30 9.62 49.72 12.68
CA ARG A 30 9.17 48.73 13.68
C ARG A 30 8.01 47.88 13.17
N GLY A 31 7.02 48.49 12.50
CA GLY A 31 5.91 47.78 11.87
C GLY A 31 6.37 46.80 10.78
N LEU A 32 7.34 47.23 9.95
CA LEU A 32 7.93 46.41 8.90
C LEU A 32 8.73 45.22 9.45
N PHE A 33 9.48 45.40 10.54
CA PHE A 33 10.21 44.30 11.19
C PHE A 33 9.27 43.27 11.82
N LEU A 34 8.14 43.71 12.38
CA LEU A 34 7.13 42.82 12.96
C LEU A 34 6.40 42.00 11.89
N SER A 35 6.03 42.62 10.76
CA SER A 35 5.38 41.93 9.64
C SER A 35 6.31 40.94 8.93
N ILE A 36 7.58 41.28 8.73
CA ILE A 36 8.58 40.36 8.17
C ILE A 36 8.79 39.15 9.07
N ARG A 37 8.90 39.34 10.39
CA ARG A 37 9.03 38.22 11.34
C ARG A 37 7.83 37.31 11.32
N TYR A 38 6.62 37.86 11.23
CA TYR A 38 5.40 37.08 11.12
C TYR A 38 5.34 36.27 9.81
N LEU A 39 5.69 36.90 8.68
CA LEU A 39 5.77 36.22 7.39
C LEU A 39 6.80 35.08 7.38
N LEU A 40 7.97 35.28 8.00
CA LEU A 40 8.98 34.22 8.11
C LEU A 40 8.51 33.05 8.98
N VAL A 41 7.79 33.29 10.07
CA VAL A 41 7.22 32.23 10.92
C VAL A 41 6.15 31.44 10.17
N VAL A 42 5.25 32.12 9.44
CA VAL A 42 4.25 31.46 8.60
C VAL A 42 4.92 30.64 7.49
N LEU A 43 5.94 31.19 6.85
CA LEU A 43 6.68 30.50 5.79
C LEU A 43 7.40 29.24 6.31
N VAL A 44 8.02 29.30 7.49
CA VAL A 44 8.63 28.12 8.15
C VAL A 44 7.58 27.08 8.53
N PHE A 45 6.41 27.50 9.03
CA PHE A 45 5.32 26.59 9.37
C PHE A 45 4.72 25.91 8.12
N CYS A 46 4.53 26.67 7.04
CA CYS A 46 4.11 26.14 5.75
C CYS A 46 5.16 25.20 5.16
N LEU A 47 6.44 25.52 5.23
CA LEU A 47 7.50 24.61 4.74
C LEU A 47 7.62 23.35 5.60
N GLY A 48 7.39 23.45 6.90
CA GLY A 48 7.42 22.31 7.83
C GLY A 48 6.31 21.28 7.57
N THR A 49 5.10 21.74 7.22
CA THR A 49 3.96 20.83 6.95
C THR A 49 4.02 20.14 5.58
N TRP A 50 4.88 20.60 4.66
CA TRP A 50 5.01 20.02 3.33
C TRP A 50 5.99 18.83 3.26
N THR A 51 6.67 18.50 4.37
CA THR A 51 7.72 17.46 4.39
C THR A 51 7.25 16.11 4.93
N VAL A 52 5.98 15.96 5.33
CA VAL A 52 5.44 14.69 5.83
C VAL A 52 4.41 14.11 4.86
N SER A 53 4.82 13.90 3.61
CA SER A 53 4.17 12.93 2.74
C SER A 53 4.70 11.55 3.12
N SER A 54 4.07 10.91 4.10
CA SER A 54 4.27 9.47 4.32
C SER A 54 3.99 8.75 3.00
N PRO A 55 4.86 7.84 2.54
CA PRO A 55 4.55 7.08 1.34
C PRO A 55 3.28 6.28 1.64
N ALA A 56 2.30 6.40 0.75
CA ALA A 56 1.09 5.58 0.79
C ALA A 56 1.49 4.13 0.49
N HIS A 57 2.08 3.44 1.47
CA HIS A 57 2.23 2.00 1.42
C HIS A 57 0.84 1.41 1.49
N ALA A 58 0.46 0.60 0.50
CA ALA A 58 -0.78 -0.15 0.60
C ALA A 58 -0.64 -1.05 1.82
N ALA A 59 -1.54 -0.91 2.78
CA ALA A 59 -1.43 -1.69 4.02
C ALA A 59 -1.51 -3.19 3.68
N VAL A 60 -0.42 -3.92 3.90
CA VAL A 60 -0.36 -5.38 3.77
C VAL A 60 -1.48 -5.99 4.61
N ASN A 61 -2.27 -6.87 4.00
CA ASN A 61 -3.39 -7.55 4.62
C ASN A 61 -2.96 -8.20 5.95
N GLN A 62 -3.80 -8.06 6.99
CA GLN A 62 -3.47 -8.51 8.33
C GLN A 62 -3.17 -10.02 8.42
N TYR A 63 -3.91 -10.86 7.70
CA TYR A 63 -3.65 -12.30 7.66
C TYR A 63 -2.30 -12.61 7.01
N VAL A 64 -2.06 -11.99 5.86
CA VAL A 64 -0.81 -12.12 5.10
C VAL A 64 0.39 -11.74 5.98
N ARG A 65 0.34 -10.57 6.60
CA ARG A 65 1.41 -10.09 7.50
C ARG A 65 1.61 -11.00 8.70
N ARG A 66 0.54 -11.54 9.27
CA ARG A 66 0.59 -12.29 10.52
C ARG A 66 1.10 -13.72 10.33
N TYR A 67 0.67 -14.38 9.25
CA TYR A 67 0.79 -15.83 9.12
C TYR A 67 1.64 -16.29 7.95
N LEU A 68 1.85 -15.45 6.93
CA LEU A 68 2.48 -15.89 5.69
C LEU A 68 3.96 -15.55 5.59
N ASP A 69 4.58 -15.04 6.66
CA ASP A 69 6.04 -14.82 6.74
C ASP A 69 6.55 -14.01 5.52
N VAL A 70 6.08 -12.76 5.42
CA VAL A 70 6.28 -11.84 4.27
C VAL A 70 7.05 -10.57 4.66
N ALA A 71 7.95 -10.68 5.63
CA ALA A 71 8.81 -9.54 6.00
C ALA A 71 9.70 -9.10 4.82
N GLU A 72 10.03 -10.05 3.93
CA GLU A 72 10.72 -9.85 2.67
C GLU A 72 9.97 -10.58 1.53
N PRO A 73 10.23 -10.27 0.25
CA PRO A 73 9.64 -11.00 -0.87
C PRO A 73 9.88 -12.52 -0.78
N VAL A 74 8.82 -13.30 -0.94
CA VAL A 74 8.86 -14.75 -0.78
C VAL A 74 8.97 -15.46 -2.13
N PRO A 75 9.79 -16.51 -2.24
CA PRO A 75 9.90 -17.28 -3.47
C PRO A 75 8.74 -18.28 -3.59
N ILE A 76 8.09 -18.29 -4.76
CA ILE A 76 7.11 -19.30 -5.17
C ILE A 76 7.66 -20.07 -6.37
N ALA A 77 7.62 -21.40 -6.31
CA ALA A 77 8.10 -22.25 -7.40
C ALA A 77 7.29 -22.01 -8.67
N VAL A 78 7.98 -21.89 -9.81
CA VAL A 78 7.34 -21.63 -11.11
C VAL A 78 6.78 -22.92 -11.70
N ASP A 79 7.59 -23.99 -11.75
CA ASP A 79 7.27 -25.24 -12.45
C ASP A 79 7.88 -26.50 -11.81
N GLY A 80 8.33 -26.41 -10.55
CA GLY A 80 8.97 -27.52 -9.84
C GLY A 80 10.41 -27.85 -10.27
N LYS A 81 11.00 -27.11 -11.23
CA LYS A 81 12.37 -27.35 -11.73
C LYS A 81 13.43 -26.47 -11.07
N GLY A 82 13.15 -25.98 -9.87
CA GLY A 82 14.04 -25.10 -9.10
C GLY A 82 13.94 -23.61 -9.46
N GLN A 83 13.18 -23.23 -10.49
CA GLN A 83 12.89 -21.82 -10.77
C GLN A 83 11.85 -21.27 -9.80
N THR A 84 12.06 -20.05 -9.31
CA THR A 84 11.14 -19.36 -8.40
C THR A 84 10.88 -17.93 -8.85
N LYS A 85 9.67 -17.43 -8.61
CA LYS A 85 9.30 -16.03 -8.75
C LYS A 85 9.06 -15.41 -7.37
N LEU A 86 9.51 -14.17 -7.16
CA LEU A 86 9.34 -13.46 -5.89
C LEU A 86 8.01 -12.72 -5.86
N PHE A 87 7.33 -12.76 -4.71
CA PHE A 87 6.11 -12.02 -4.41
C PHE A 87 6.24 -11.36 -3.05
N ASP A 88 5.88 -10.10 -2.93
CA ASP A 88 5.94 -9.40 -1.64
C ASP A 88 4.60 -9.47 -0.87
N GLY A 89 4.57 -8.84 0.30
CA GLY A 89 3.36 -8.78 1.12
C GLY A 89 2.19 -8.07 0.44
N GLU A 90 2.44 -7.07 -0.42
CA GLU A 90 1.40 -6.35 -1.16
C GLU A 90 0.80 -7.24 -2.25
N ASP A 91 1.64 -7.99 -2.96
CA ASP A 91 1.21 -8.97 -3.95
C ASP A 91 0.31 -10.05 -3.34
N LEU A 92 0.73 -10.65 -2.22
CA LEU A 92 -0.10 -11.63 -1.53
C LEU A 92 -1.36 -11.03 -0.91
N SER A 93 -1.35 -9.72 -0.61
CA SER A 93 -2.54 -8.97 -0.18
C SER A 93 -3.55 -8.78 -1.31
N VAL A 94 -3.08 -8.59 -2.54
CA VAL A 94 -3.93 -8.65 -3.73
C VAL A 94 -4.47 -10.07 -3.93
N GLY A 95 -3.61 -11.08 -3.78
CA GLY A 95 -3.99 -12.49 -3.91
C GLY A 95 -5.12 -12.91 -2.96
N ILE A 96 -5.01 -12.62 -1.66
CA ILE A 96 -6.08 -12.94 -0.69
C ILE A 96 -7.37 -12.19 -0.98
N LYS A 97 -7.30 -10.94 -1.46
CA LYS A 97 -8.48 -10.17 -1.86
C LYS A 97 -9.20 -10.84 -3.03
N LEU A 98 -8.45 -11.26 -4.05
CA LEU A 98 -9.00 -11.99 -5.20
C LEU A 98 -9.60 -13.33 -4.77
N PHE A 99 -8.93 -14.05 -3.87
CA PHE A 99 -9.41 -15.32 -3.32
C PHE A 99 -10.73 -15.15 -2.56
N SER A 100 -10.83 -14.14 -1.68
CA SER A 100 -12.06 -13.83 -0.95
C SER A 100 -13.23 -13.48 -1.85
N GLN A 101 -12.97 -12.80 -2.97
CA GLN A 101 -14.01 -12.41 -3.92
C GLN A 101 -14.48 -13.54 -4.83
N ASN A 102 -13.63 -14.52 -5.13
CA ASN A 102 -13.88 -15.46 -6.23
C ASN A 102 -13.90 -16.94 -5.81
N CYS A 103 -13.19 -17.31 -4.73
CA CYS A 103 -12.89 -18.71 -4.40
C CYS A 103 -13.38 -19.11 -3.01
N GLN A 104 -13.43 -18.16 -2.07
CA GLN A 104 -13.67 -18.43 -0.65
C GLN A 104 -15.00 -19.13 -0.36
N MET A 105 -16.02 -18.95 -1.21
CA MET A 105 -17.32 -19.63 -1.02
C MET A 105 -17.17 -21.15 -0.95
N CYS A 106 -16.29 -21.73 -1.77
CA CYS A 106 -16.04 -23.18 -1.79
C CYS A 106 -14.75 -23.56 -1.07
N HIS A 107 -13.83 -22.62 -0.88
CA HIS A 107 -12.47 -22.88 -0.40
C HIS A 107 -12.09 -22.10 0.87
N VAL A 108 -13.05 -21.80 1.75
CA VAL A 108 -12.76 -21.14 3.02
C VAL A 108 -11.68 -21.90 3.81
N GLY A 109 -10.65 -21.20 4.24
CA GLY A 109 -9.52 -21.82 4.96
C GLY A 109 -8.73 -22.88 4.17
N GLY A 110 -8.85 -22.91 2.83
CA GLY A 110 -8.21 -23.93 2.00
C GLY A 110 -8.98 -25.27 1.94
N THR A 111 -10.18 -25.35 2.49
CA THR A 111 -11.07 -26.52 2.34
C THR A 111 -11.57 -26.68 0.90
N ASN A 112 -12.37 -27.71 0.65
CA ASN A 112 -13.15 -27.83 -0.58
C ASN A 112 -14.54 -28.36 -0.22
N LEU A 113 -15.54 -27.47 -0.25
CA LEU A 113 -16.91 -27.82 0.13
C LEU A 113 -17.61 -28.74 -0.88
N ILE A 114 -17.14 -28.79 -2.13
CA ILE A 114 -17.72 -29.64 -3.17
C ILE A 114 -17.17 -31.06 -3.08
N ASP A 115 -15.86 -31.18 -2.85
CA ASP A 115 -15.17 -32.44 -2.62
C ASP A 115 -14.20 -32.31 -1.43
N PRO A 116 -14.65 -32.66 -0.21
CA PRO A 116 -13.82 -32.55 1.00
C PRO A 116 -12.54 -33.39 0.97
N THR A 117 -12.43 -34.36 0.06
CA THR A 117 -11.22 -35.19 -0.09
C THR A 117 -10.14 -34.52 -0.95
N VAL A 118 -10.42 -33.37 -1.57
CA VAL A 118 -9.48 -32.65 -2.42
C VAL A 118 -9.38 -31.19 -1.96
N SER A 119 -8.70 -30.97 -0.84
CA SER A 119 -8.43 -29.63 -0.29
C SER A 119 -7.37 -28.85 -1.09
N LEU A 120 -7.17 -27.58 -0.72
CA LEU A 120 -6.06 -26.73 -1.17
C LEU A 120 -4.81 -26.86 -0.27
N SER A 121 -4.66 -27.98 0.43
CA SER A 121 -3.43 -28.28 1.18
C SER A 121 -2.26 -28.49 0.21
N LEU A 122 -1.04 -28.22 0.69
CA LEU A 122 0.16 -28.35 -0.15
C LEU A 122 0.32 -29.78 -0.68
N GLU A 123 0.02 -30.77 0.16
CA GLU A 123 0.08 -32.19 -0.20
C GLU A 123 -0.88 -32.53 -1.36
N ARG A 124 -2.15 -32.12 -1.27
CA ARG A 124 -3.13 -32.39 -2.33
C ARG A 124 -2.83 -31.63 -3.61
N LEU A 125 -2.36 -30.38 -3.50
CA LEU A 125 -1.90 -29.63 -4.66
C LEU A 125 -0.72 -30.34 -5.36
N ALA A 126 0.23 -30.90 -4.62
CA ALA A 126 1.39 -31.59 -5.17
C ALA A 126 1.04 -32.96 -5.79
N GLN A 127 0.06 -33.67 -5.25
CA GLN A 127 -0.35 -35.00 -5.71
C GLN A 127 -1.36 -34.97 -6.88
N ALA A 128 -1.94 -33.81 -7.20
CA ALA A 128 -2.76 -33.64 -8.39
C ALA A 128 -1.95 -33.96 -9.67
N THR A 129 -2.65 -34.38 -10.72
CA THR A 129 -2.05 -34.60 -12.04
C THR A 129 -2.66 -33.62 -13.06
N PRO A 130 -1.86 -32.75 -13.72
CA PRO A 130 -0.48 -32.40 -13.36
C PRO A 130 -0.39 -31.70 -11.98
N PRO A 131 0.81 -31.61 -11.36
CA PRO A 131 1.00 -30.96 -10.05
C PRO A 131 0.60 -29.49 -10.03
N ARG A 132 -0.11 -29.08 -8.97
CA ARG A 132 -0.73 -27.75 -8.77
C ARG A 132 -0.14 -26.98 -7.59
N ASP A 133 1.00 -27.42 -7.05
CA ASP A 133 1.75 -26.82 -5.95
C ASP A 133 2.75 -25.73 -6.40
N ASN A 134 2.68 -25.34 -7.67
CA ASN A 134 3.55 -24.38 -8.32
C ASN A 134 2.73 -23.39 -9.16
N LEU A 135 3.35 -22.24 -9.48
CA LEU A 135 2.67 -21.11 -10.11
C LEU A 135 2.03 -21.49 -11.45
N ASN A 136 2.77 -22.15 -12.34
CA ASN A 136 2.28 -22.51 -13.66
C ASN A 136 1.16 -23.54 -13.58
N GLY A 137 1.31 -24.58 -12.75
CA GLY A 137 0.30 -25.62 -12.58
C GLY A 137 -1.01 -25.08 -12.02
N LEU A 138 -0.94 -24.23 -11.00
CA LEU A 138 -2.15 -23.66 -10.39
C LEU A 138 -2.82 -22.61 -11.29
N VAL A 139 -2.05 -21.79 -12.00
CA VAL A 139 -2.60 -20.86 -12.99
C VAL A 139 -3.27 -21.62 -14.13
N ALA A 140 -2.62 -22.65 -14.68
CA ALA A 140 -3.19 -23.48 -15.74
C ALA A 140 -4.50 -24.13 -15.31
N PHE A 141 -4.54 -24.70 -14.09
CA PHE A 141 -5.78 -25.26 -13.53
C PHE A 141 -6.89 -24.21 -13.38
N MET A 142 -6.60 -23.00 -12.93
CA MET A 142 -7.62 -21.95 -12.86
C MET A 142 -8.10 -21.48 -14.24
N ARG A 143 -7.24 -21.52 -15.26
CA ARG A 143 -7.62 -21.20 -16.65
C ARG A 143 -8.46 -22.30 -17.30
N GLN A 144 -8.22 -23.56 -16.95
CA GLN A 144 -8.99 -24.70 -17.44
C GLN A 144 -9.03 -25.78 -16.34
N PRO A 145 -10.07 -25.76 -15.48
CA PRO A 145 -10.16 -26.72 -14.40
C PRO A 145 -10.31 -28.14 -14.94
N MET A 146 -9.58 -29.09 -14.34
CA MET A 146 -9.60 -30.51 -14.68
C MET A 146 -9.82 -31.38 -13.45
N THR A 147 -10.23 -32.63 -13.63
CA THR A 147 -10.31 -33.63 -12.56
C THR A 147 -8.96 -33.79 -11.85
N TYR A 148 -8.95 -34.34 -10.64
CA TYR A 148 -7.73 -34.42 -9.82
C TYR A 148 -6.61 -35.25 -10.48
N ASP A 149 -6.98 -36.24 -11.28
CA ASP A 149 -6.10 -37.07 -12.11
C ASP A 149 -5.82 -36.46 -13.50
N GLY A 150 -6.47 -35.35 -13.86
CA GLY A 150 -6.23 -34.60 -15.10
C GLY A 150 -6.77 -35.26 -16.37
N THR A 151 -7.66 -36.24 -16.24
CA THR A 151 -8.19 -37.00 -17.39
C THR A 151 -9.35 -36.30 -18.08
N GLU A 152 -10.12 -35.49 -17.37
CA GLU A 152 -11.31 -34.81 -17.87
C GLU A 152 -11.37 -33.35 -17.41
N ASP A 153 -12.12 -32.51 -18.14
CA ASP A 153 -12.45 -31.15 -17.69
C ASP A 153 -13.37 -31.22 -16.46
N SER A 154 -13.14 -30.34 -15.49
CA SER A 154 -13.96 -30.23 -14.28
C SER A 154 -14.83 -28.98 -14.32
N PHE A 155 -16.14 -29.18 -14.11
CA PHE A 155 -17.11 -28.08 -13.97
C PHE A 155 -17.42 -27.75 -12.50
N SER A 156 -16.80 -28.48 -11.56
CA SER A 156 -16.97 -28.29 -10.12
C SER A 156 -16.18 -27.09 -9.59
N CYS A 157 -15.11 -26.72 -10.28
CA CYS A 157 -14.37 -25.50 -10.03
C CYS A 157 -14.71 -24.45 -11.11
N ARG A 158 -14.53 -23.18 -10.76
CA ARG A 158 -14.82 -22.06 -11.64
C ARG A 158 -13.63 -21.73 -12.53
N GLU A 159 -13.86 -21.74 -13.84
CA GLU A 159 -12.89 -21.24 -14.80
C GLU A 159 -12.66 -19.72 -14.63
N VAL A 160 -11.40 -19.30 -14.72
CA VAL A 160 -10.96 -17.91 -14.64
C VAL A 160 -10.30 -17.51 -15.96
N PRO A 161 -11.04 -17.01 -16.97
CA PRO A 161 -10.46 -16.58 -18.24
C PRO A 161 -9.61 -15.30 -18.09
N GLU A 162 -8.74 -15.04 -19.07
CA GLU A 162 -7.88 -13.84 -19.10
C GLU A 162 -8.68 -12.53 -19.15
N SER A 163 -9.89 -12.57 -19.73
CA SER A 163 -10.82 -11.44 -19.75
C SER A 163 -11.34 -11.06 -18.37
N TRP A 164 -11.24 -11.97 -17.40
CA TRP A 164 -11.59 -11.71 -16.01
C TRP A 164 -10.40 -11.23 -15.20
N LEU A 165 -9.40 -12.08 -15.05
CA LEU A 165 -8.18 -11.78 -14.31
C LEU A 165 -7.00 -11.82 -15.28
N SER A 166 -6.25 -10.73 -15.30
CA SER A 166 -5.00 -10.64 -16.05
C SER A 166 -3.99 -11.69 -15.57
N GLN A 167 -2.96 -11.95 -16.38
CA GLN A 167 -1.90 -12.87 -15.98
C GLN A 167 -1.25 -12.48 -14.65
N GLU A 168 -1.00 -11.19 -14.44
CA GLU A 168 -0.45 -10.69 -13.18
C GLU A 168 -1.40 -10.96 -12.00
N GLN A 169 -2.71 -10.70 -12.16
CA GLN A 169 -3.69 -10.88 -11.09
C GLN A 169 -3.84 -12.35 -10.70
N ILE A 170 -3.93 -13.25 -11.68
CA ILE A 170 -4.08 -14.67 -11.41
C ILE A 170 -2.81 -15.28 -10.79
N GLU A 171 -1.63 -14.78 -11.13
CA GLU A 171 -0.38 -15.18 -10.49
C GLU A 171 -0.33 -14.75 -9.02
N LYS A 172 -0.79 -13.53 -8.69
CA LYS A 172 -0.90 -13.09 -7.28
C LYS A 172 -1.90 -13.94 -6.49
N LEU A 173 -3.02 -14.32 -7.10
CA LEU A 173 -3.97 -15.27 -6.54
C LEU A 173 -3.33 -16.64 -6.28
N ALA A 174 -2.66 -17.21 -7.29
CA ALA A 174 -1.97 -18.49 -7.17
C ALA A 174 -0.86 -18.46 -6.11
N ALA A 175 -0.04 -17.40 -6.09
CA ALA A 175 1.00 -17.19 -5.10
C ALA A 175 0.43 -17.14 -3.68
N PHE A 176 -0.70 -16.46 -3.47
CA PHE A 176 -1.38 -16.46 -2.18
C PHE A 176 -1.82 -17.86 -1.76
N VAL A 177 -2.48 -18.62 -2.65
CA VAL A 177 -2.95 -19.99 -2.33
C VAL A 177 -1.77 -20.90 -1.97
N ILE A 178 -0.70 -20.88 -2.77
CA ILE A 178 0.50 -21.69 -2.51
C ILE A 178 1.16 -21.28 -1.20
N ARG A 179 1.32 -19.97 -0.94
CA ARG A 179 1.93 -19.50 0.30
C ARG A 179 1.07 -19.81 1.53
N ALA A 180 -0.24 -19.70 1.41
CA ALA A 180 -1.18 -20.10 2.45
C ALA A 180 -1.09 -21.61 2.73
N ALA A 181 -0.97 -22.44 1.70
CA ALA A 181 -0.73 -23.88 1.86
C ALA A 181 0.61 -24.22 2.54
N GLN A 182 1.63 -23.38 2.37
CA GLN A 182 2.95 -23.57 3.00
C GLN A 182 3.03 -23.09 4.45
N LYS A 183 2.31 -22.02 4.80
CA LYS A 183 2.51 -21.27 6.07
C LYS A 183 1.25 -21.01 6.87
N GLY A 184 0.09 -21.03 6.21
CA GLY A 184 -1.19 -20.70 6.79
C GLY A 184 -1.58 -21.70 7.88
N PRO A 185 -1.87 -21.26 9.12
CA PRO A 185 -2.29 -22.17 10.17
C PRO A 185 -3.61 -22.86 9.79
N ALA A 186 -3.63 -24.19 9.91
CA ALA A 186 -4.77 -25.04 9.58
C ALA A 186 -5.26 -24.95 8.12
N TRP A 187 -4.47 -24.37 7.21
CA TRP A 187 -4.86 -24.23 5.81
C TRP A 187 -4.99 -25.60 5.13
N GLY A 188 -6.17 -25.87 4.57
CA GLY A 188 -6.45 -27.14 3.87
C GLY A 188 -6.43 -28.38 4.76
N THR A 189 -6.54 -28.20 6.09
CA THR A 189 -6.69 -29.35 6.99
C THR A 189 -8.05 -30.02 6.77
N GLU A 190 -8.03 -31.32 6.51
CA GLU A 190 -9.22 -32.14 6.25
C GLU A 190 -9.78 -32.77 7.53
N ASP A 191 -8.98 -32.79 8.61
CA ASP A 191 -9.31 -33.41 9.90
C ASP A 191 -10.30 -32.62 10.77
N LEU A 192 -10.83 -31.49 10.26
CA LEU A 192 -11.73 -30.60 10.98
C LEU A 192 -13.23 -30.81 10.65
N LEU A 193 -13.55 -31.83 9.85
CA LEU A 193 -14.93 -32.24 9.53
C LEU A 193 -15.27 -33.61 10.13
#